data_AF-A0A9P4WTB6-F1
#
_entry.id   AF-A0A9P4WTB6-F1
#
_cell.length_a   1.000
_cell.length_b   1.000
_cell.length_c   1.000
_cell.angle_alpha   90.00
_cell.angle_beta   90.00
_cell.angle_gamma   90.00
#
_symmetry.space_group_name_H-M   'P 1'
#
loop_
_entity.id
_entity.type
_entity.pdbx_description
1 polymer ?
#
loop_
_entity_poly.entity_id
_entity_poly.type
_entity_poly.pdbx_seq_one_letter_code
_entity_poly.pdbx_strand_id
1 'polypeptide(L)'
;MRYQTTATLLASLGLGAFAQTKIEQTCVTNDVCYKLNIPQETVQNGQNGGNVFLSLSAPTTYSWVGLGIGSSMTNANMFIMYTDGNGNVTLSPRFSQGESQPQYINNLDVELLSGSGVANGVMTANFRCGNCSRSGSTNFGAQSGRWIHARKSGAAMDSTDVRARFSQHDEQGGFTWMYTNAIGGASANPFTASDAAVSGSAPANSSGGGGSSSPMRRNILLVHGIFASLAFLVFFPIGAIFMRLGKFNNVVAVHVATQVFAWLLFITAFGLGLYYGITGNYMSEAHPIIGLVLVALLLVQPLAGWLHHRQFLRTGQRSAVSHGHIWIGRVAIILGMINGGLGLQLGGSFTIPRRPVPQRKPEIIIQPSLQRADSMATLSRMPIANGYRPSNPAESTPAPRPQANGLSPVHQSPYGNAAFSVSSPAFGATATSPPISYFMGPQGGGHSIDEDWEPYEHGAQRYSAYAPTEASTQLGERDPPPPYAP
;
A
#
# COMPACT_ATOMS: atom_id res chain seq x y z
N MET A 1 -70.27 -60.13 -25.12
CA MET A 1 -69.97 -58.95 -25.96
C MET A 1 -69.66 -57.77 -25.05
N ARG A 2 -68.63 -56.98 -25.40
CA ARG A 2 -68.46 -55.52 -25.22
C ARG A 2 -68.99 -54.87 -23.92
N TYR A 3 -68.11 -54.48 -23.00
CA TYR A 3 -67.40 -53.18 -22.96
C TYR A 3 -68.33 -51.97 -22.71
N GLN A 4 -68.35 -51.44 -21.49
CA GLN A 4 -68.33 -50.00 -21.19
C GLN A 4 -67.77 -49.73 -19.78
N THR A 5 -66.51 -49.29 -19.70
CA THR A 5 -65.96 -48.55 -18.55
C THR A 5 -65.14 -47.39 -19.12
N THR A 6 -65.73 -46.20 -19.13
CA THR A 6 -65.10 -44.96 -19.58
C THR A 6 -64.07 -44.49 -18.54
N ALA A 7 -62.80 -44.86 -18.74
CA ALA A 7 -61.69 -44.27 -18.00
C ALA A 7 -61.26 -42.96 -18.70
N THR A 8 -61.51 -41.82 -18.05
CA THR A 8 -61.05 -40.50 -18.50
C THR A 8 -59.54 -40.41 -18.35
N LEU A 9 -58.82 -40.55 -19.47
CA LEU A 9 -57.39 -40.24 -19.57
C LEU A 9 -57.17 -38.73 -19.51
N LEU A 10 -57.19 -38.19 -18.28
CA LEU A 10 -56.62 -36.88 -17.99
C LEU A 10 -55.10 -36.98 -18.15
N ALA A 11 -54.61 -36.70 -19.35
CA ALA A 11 -53.19 -36.52 -19.60
C ALA A 11 -52.72 -35.29 -18.82
N SER A 12 -52.14 -35.52 -17.65
CA SER A 12 -51.42 -34.50 -16.89
C SER A 12 -50.13 -34.15 -17.64
N LEU A 13 -50.26 -33.31 -18.67
CA LEU A 13 -49.19 -32.45 -19.15
C LEU A 13 -48.82 -31.51 -18.01
N GLY A 14 -48.00 -32.03 -17.10
CA GLY A 14 -47.28 -31.20 -16.16
C GLY A 14 -46.40 -30.28 -16.98
N LEU A 15 -46.80 -29.01 -17.10
CA LEU A 15 -45.86 -27.95 -17.38
C LEU A 15 -44.91 -27.90 -16.19
N GLY A 16 -43.88 -28.76 -16.22
CA GLY A 16 -42.67 -28.52 -15.47
C GLY A 16 -42.17 -27.17 -15.94
N ALA A 17 -42.38 -26.14 -15.12
CA ALA A 17 -41.81 -24.84 -15.38
C ALA A 17 -40.30 -25.04 -15.49
N PHE A 18 -39.76 -24.93 -16.71
CA PHE A 18 -38.33 -25.03 -16.95
C PHE A 18 -37.68 -23.89 -16.17
N ALA A 19 -37.19 -24.20 -14.96
CA ALA A 19 -36.56 -23.23 -14.09
C ALA A 19 -35.34 -22.73 -14.85
N GLN A 20 -35.39 -21.47 -15.30
CA GLN A 20 -34.35 -20.88 -16.13
C GLN A 20 -32.99 -21.04 -15.44
N THR A 21 -31.97 -21.48 -16.19
CA THR A 21 -30.60 -21.56 -15.66
C THR A 21 -30.15 -20.15 -15.28
N LYS A 22 -29.75 -19.94 -14.02
CA LYS A 22 -29.24 -18.65 -13.56
C LYS A 22 -27.77 -18.75 -13.20
N ILE A 23 -27.00 -17.76 -13.61
CA ILE A 23 -25.57 -17.69 -13.34
C ILE A 23 -25.28 -16.35 -12.68
N GLU A 24 -24.77 -16.36 -11.45
CA GLU A 24 -24.21 -15.17 -10.83
C GLU A 24 -22.74 -15.03 -11.24
N GLN A 25 -22.35 -13.88 -11.80
CA GLN A 25 -21.00 -13.60 -12.26
C GLN A 25 -20.36 -12.45 -11.47
N THR A 26 -19.09 -12.60 -11.12
CA THR A 26 -18.30 -11.54 -10.47
C THR A 26 -16.92 -11.49 -11.09
N CYS A 27 -16.60 -10.33 -11.67
CA CYS A 27 -15.28 -10.04 -12.22
C CYS A 27 -14.51 -9.16 -11.23
N VAL A 28 -13.39 -9.67 -10.73
CA VAL A 28 -12.56 -9.00 -9.70
C VAL A 28 -11.55 -8.04 -10.32
N THR A 29 -11.34 -8.17 -11.63
CA THR A 29 -10.67 -7.25 -12.55
C THR A 29 -11.38 -7.33 -13.90
N ASN A 30 -10.91 -6.61 -14.92
CA ASN A 30 -11.48 -6.65 -16.28
C ASN A 30 -11.31 -8.01 -16.98
N ASP A 31 -10.40 -8.84 -16.49
CA ASP A 31 -9.88 -10.07 -17.11
C ASP A 31 -10.09 -11.34 -16.27
N VAL A 32 -10.25 -11.22 -14.94
CA VAL A 32 -10.46 -12.37 -14.03
C VAL A 32 -11.90 -12.39 -13.54
N CYS A 33 -12.65 -13.41 -13.94
CA CYS A 33 -14.07 -13.59 -13.62
C CYS A 33 -14.36 -14.97 -13.03
N TYR A 34 -15.26 -14.98 -12.07
CA TYR A 34 -15.83 -16.16 -11.43
C TYR A 34 -17.33 -16.23 -11.70
N LYS A 35 -17.88 -17.43 -11.87
CA LYS A 35 -19.32 -17.65 -12.02
C LYS A 35 -19.81 -18.79 -11.14
N LEU A 36 -21.04 -18.68 -10.65
CA LEU A 36 -21.73 -19.68 -9.85
C LEU A 36 -23.13 -19.95 -10.40
N ASN A 37 -23.50 -21.23 -10.48
CA ASN A 37 -24.88 -21.69 -10.59
C ASN A 37 -25.16 -22.70 -9.47
N ILE A 38 -26.36 -22.59 -8.88
CA ILE A 38 -26.88 -23.50 -7.87
C ILE A 38 -28.18 -24.11 -8.42
N PRO A 39 -28.21 -25.41 -8.77
CA PRO A 39 -29.43 -26.13 -9.11
C PRO A 39 -30.49 -26.02 -8.00
N GLN A 40 -31.76 -25.98 -8.39
CA GLN A 40 -32.88 -25.87 -7.43
C GLN A 40 -32.90 -27.02 -6.41
N GLU A 41 -32.51 -28.23 -6.84
CA GLU A 41 -32.37 -29.43 -6.00
C GLU A 41 -31.37 -29.23 -4.83
N THR A 42 -30.25 -28.56 -5.08
CA THR A 42 -29.21 -28.31 -4.07
C THR A 42 -29.70 -27.39 -2.95
N VAL A 43 -30.61 -26.47 -3.27
CA VAL A 43 -31.28 -25.61 -2.29
C VAL A 43 -32.32 -26.40 -1.49
N GLN A 44 -33.11 -27.24 -2.16
CA GLN A 44 -34.14 -28.08 -1.53
C GLN A 44 -33.55 -29.11 -0.56
N ASN A 45 -32.38 -29.67 -0.88
CA ASN A 45 -31.64 -30.59 0.00
C ASN A 45 -30.97 -29.88 1.19
N GLY A 46 -30.81 -28.55 1.16
CA GLY A 46 -30.28 -27.75 2.24
C GLY A 46 -28.90 -28.22 2.74
N GLN A 47 -28.82 -28.58 4.03
CA GLN A 47 -27.58 -29.04 4.67
C GLN A 47 -27.05 -30.38 4.10
N ASN A 48 -27.91 -31.19 3.49
CA ASN A 48 -27.47 -32.44 2.83
C ASN A 48 -26.74 -32.17 1.51
N GLY A 49 -26.88 -30.96 0.95
CA GLY A 49 -26.14 -30.52 -0.23
C GLY A 49 -26.64 -31.09 -1.56
N GLY A 50 -25.81 -30.88 -2.57
CA GLY A 50 -26.05 -31.24 -3.95
C GLY A 50 -24.98 -30.63 -4.84
N ASN A 51 -25.09 -30.85 -6.15
CA ASN A 51 -24.17 -30.29 -7.13
C ASN A 51 -24.21 -28.75 -7.08
N VAL A 52 -23.05 -28.12 -7.13
CA VAL A 52 -22.92 -26.72 -7.56
C VAL A 52 -22.00 -26.63 -8.75
N PHE A 53 -22.21 -25.63 -9.58
CA PHE A 53 -21.46 -25.43 -10.81
C PHE A 53 -20.68 -24.12 -10.74
N LEU A 54 -19.39 -24.19 -11.02
CA LEU A 54 -18.45 -23.08 -10.91
C LEU A 54 -17.70 -22.89 -12.23
N SER A 55 -17.45 -21.64 -12.59
CA SER A 55 -16.59 -21.28 -13.73
C SER A 55 -15.54 -20.27 -13.28
N LEU A 56 -14.28 -20.56 -13.56
CA LEU A 56 -13.13 -19.71 -13.32
C LEU A 56 -12.56 -19.32 -14.68
N SER A 57 -12.32 -18.03 -14.93
CA SER A 57 -11.73 -17.54 -16.19
C SER A 57 -10.69 -16.47 -15.90
N ALA A 58 -9.50 -16.60 -16.49
CA ALA A 58 -8.39 -15.65 -16.36
C ALA A 58 -7.38 -15.77 -17.52
N PRO A 59 -6.63 -14.71 -17.86
CA PRO A 59 -5.50 -14.78 -18.78
C PRO A 59 -4.42 -15.77 -18.36
N THR A 60 -3.71 -16.33 -19.34
CA THR A 60 -2.52 -17.19 -19.13
C THR A 60 -1.27 -16.40 -18.71
N THR A 61 -1.39 -15.09 -18.46
CA THR A 61 -0.36 -14.25 -17.80
C THR A 61 -0.36 -14.39 -16.27
N TYR A 62 -1.32 -15.15 -15.73
CA TYR A 62 -1.29 -15.63 -14.35
C TYR A 62 -0.76 -17.07 -14.33
N SER A 63 0.25 -17.32 -13.49
CA SER A 63 0.76 -18.68 -13.23
C SER A 63 -0.33 -19.60 -12.69
N TRP A 64 -1.18 -19.06 -11.82
CA TRP A 64 -2.39 -19.73 -11.31
C TRP A 64 -3.40 -18.69 -10.81
N VAL A 65 -4.68 -19.07 -10.82
CA VAL A 65 -5.77 -18.34 -10.15
C VAL A 65 -6.57 -19.30 -9.27
N GLY A 66 -7.18 -18.78 -8.20
CA GLY A 66 -7.84 -19.58 -7.19
C GLY A 66 -9.13 -18.96 -6.69
N LEU A 67 -10.14 -19.80 -6.47
CA LEU A 67 -11.41 -19.47 -5.83
C LEU A 67 -11.56 -20.30 -4.55
N GLY A 68 -11.90 -19.68 -3.43
CA GLY A 68 -12.10 -20.36 -2.14
C GLY A 68 -13.46 -20.07 -1.51
N ILE A 69 -14.03 -21.10 -0.89
CA ILE A 69 -15.30 -21.03 -0.15
C ILE A 69 -15.01 -20.49 1.25
N GLY A 70 -15.67 -19.40 1.64
CA GLY A 70 -15.56 -18.81 2.97
C GLY A 70 -14.99 -17.39 2.99
N SER A 71 -14.50 -16.96 4.16
CA SER A 71 -14.07 -15.58 4.43
C SER A 71 -12.56 -15.36 4.52
N SER A 72 -11.79 -16.44 4.61
CA SER A 72 -10.34 -16.49 4.92
C SER A 72 -9.72 -17.71 4.25
N MET A 73 -8.40 -17.73 4.07
CA MET A 73 -7.69 -18.91 3.55
C MET A 73 -7.64 -20.03 4.60
N THR A 74 -7.40 -19.67 5.86
CA THR A 74 -7.57 -20.56 7.02
C THR A 74 -8.95 -21.24 7.03
N ASN A 75 -8.95 -22.58 7.09
CA ASN A 75 -10.10 -23.49 7.09
C ASN A 75 -11.03 -23.42 5.86
N ALA A 76 -10.50 -23.04 4.70
CA ALA A 76 -11.25 -22.98 3.45
C ALA A 76 -10.98 -24.14 2.48
N ASN A 77 -12.05 -24.55 1.80
CA ASN A 77 -11.99 -25.34 0.57
C ASN A 77 -11.69 -24.41 -0.61
N MET A 78 -10.78 -24.82 -1.49
CA MET A 78 -10.26 -24.00 -2.60
C MET A 78 -10.19 -24.78 -3.90
N PHE A 79 -10.32 -24.07 -5.01
CA PHE A 79 -10.16 -24.57 -6.37
C PHE A 79 -9.09 -23.74 -7.04
N ILE A 80 -7.94 -24.35 -7.30
CA ILE A 80 -6.80 -23.69 -7.95
C ILE A 80 -6.76 -24.14 -9.41
N MET A 81 -6.77 -23.17 -10.33
CA MET A 81 -6.69 -23.38 -11.77
C MET A 81 -5.34 -22.87 -12.30
N TYR A 82 -4.72 -23.68 -13.15
CA TYR A 82 -3.56 -23.31 -13.97
C TYR A 82 -3.62 -24.05 -15.30
N THR A 83 -2.80 -23.65 -16.26
CA THR A 83 -2.64 -24.35 -17.54
C THR A 83 -1.99 -25.72 -17.37
N ASP A 84 -2.35 -26.67 -18.23
CA ASP A 84 -1.78 -28.02 -18.21
C ASP A 84 -0.55 -28.21 -19.11
N GLY A 85 -0.27 -27.25 -20.00
CA GLY A 85 0.79 -27.27 -21.00
C GLY A 85 0.37 -27.85 -22.36
N ASN A 86 -0.84 -28.38 -22.47
CA ASN A 86 -1.37 -29.09 -23.63
C ASN A 86 -2.62 -28.40 -24.25
N GLY A 87 -2.87 -27.14 -23.88
CA GLY A 87 -4.03 -26.35 -24.33
C GLY A 87 -5.28 -26.54 -23.47
N ASN A 88 -5.17 -27.24 -22.34
CA ASN A 88 -6.25 -27.40 -21.37
C ASN A 88 -5.83 -26.82 -20.00
N VAL A 89 -6.66 -27.04 -18.97
CA VAL A 89 -6.44 -26.55 -17.62
C VAL A 89 -6.39 -27.70 -16.61
N THR A 90 -5.50 -27.56 -15.63
CA THR A 90 -5.49 -28.40 -14.44
C THR A 90 -6.28 -27.70 -13.35
N LEU A 91 -7.36 -28.35 -12.91
CA LEU A 91 -8.15 -27.93 -11.78
C LEU A 91 -7.79 -28.77 -10.55
N SER A 92 -7.35 -28.08 -9.50
CA SER A 92 -6.80 -28.68 -8.29
C SER A 92 -7.65 -28.27 -7.08
N PRO A 93 -8.54 -29.15 -6.57
CA PRO A 93 -9.21 -28.95 -5.28
C PRO A 93 -8.19 -29.04 -4.13
N ARG A 94 -8.25 -28.08 -3.22
CA ARG A 94 -7.34 -27.96 -2.07
C ARG A 94 -8.12 -27.65 -0.78
N PHE A 95 -7.55 -28.00 0.36
CA PHE A 95 -7.93 -27.49 1.68
C PHE A 95 -6.75 -26.77 2.31
N SER A 96 -7.01 -25.72 3.09
CA SER A 96 -5.99 -25.08 3.93
C SER A 96 -6.41 -25.01 5.39
N GLN A 97 -5.50 -25.38 6.29
CA GLN A 97 -5.68 -25.28 7.75
C GLN A 97 -5.21 -23.93 8.31
N GLY A 98 -4.62 -23.07 7.47
CA GLY A 98 -4.01 -21.81 7.88
C GLY A 98 -3.56 -20.98 6.67
N GLU A 99 -2.69 -20.00 6.89
CA GLU A 99 -2.12 -19.14 5.82
C GLU A 99 -0.85 -19.78 5.20
N SER A 100 -0.95 -21.06 4.81
CA SER A 100 0.17 -21.87 4.28
C SER A 100 -0.27 -22.66 3.04
N GLN A 101 0.68 -23.22 2.27
CA GLN A 101 0.41 -23.97 1.02
C GLN A 101 -0.79 -24.94 1.17
N PRO A 102 -1.91 -24.72 0.47
CA PRO A 102 -3.06 -25.60 0.52
C PRO A 102 -2.71 -27.00 -0.02
N GLN A 103 -3.26 -28.02 0.65
CA GLN A 103 -3.00 -29.44 0.34
C GLN A 103 -4.12 -30.02 -0.51
N TYR A 104 -3.78 -30.94 -1.42
CA TYR A 104 -4.75 -31.59 -2.31
C TYR A 104 -5.73 -32.48 -1.55
N ILE A 105 -7.01 -32.35 -1.91
CA ILE A 105 -8.10 -33.15 -1.38
C ILE A 105 -8.95 -33.68 -2.54
N ASN A 106 -9.54 -34.87 -2.37
CA ASN A 106 -10.40 -35.53 -3.35
C ASN A 106 -11.85 -35.72 -2.87
N ASN A 107 -12.17 -35.30 -1.65
CA ASN A 107 -13.47 -35.51 -1.02
C ASN A 107 -14.55 -34.48 -1.42
N LEU A 108 -14.26 -33.53 -2.30
CA LEU A 108 -15.22 -32.51 -2.77
C LEU A 108 -16.06 -32.96 -3.99
N ASP A 109 -15.77 -34.12 -4.59
CA ASP A 109 -16.41 -34.61 -5.84
C ASP A 109 -16.38 -33.54 -6.94
N VAL A 110 -15.17 -33.16 -7.36
CA VAL A 110 -14.94 -32.11 -8.37
C VAL A 110 -14.65 -32.74 -9.72
N GLU A 111 -15.38 -32.30 -10.73
CA GLU A 111 -15.32 -32.83 -12.10
C GLU A 111 -15.25 -31.67 -13.10
N LEU A 112 -14.21 -31.67 -13.95
CA LEU A 112 -14.03 -30.65 -14.99
C LEU A 112 -14.99 -30.92 -16.15
N LEU A 113 -15.72 -29.89 -16.57
CA LEU A 113 -16.78 -29.95 -17.57
C LEU A 113 -16.34 -29.41 -18.93
N SER A 114 -17.15 -29.68 -19.95
CA SER A 114 -16.99 -29.13 -21.30
C SER A 114 -16.96 -27.59 -21.32
N GLY A 115 -16.22 -27.05 -22.30
CA GLY A 115 -15.91 -25.62 -22.38
C GLY A 115 -14.77 -25.16 -21.46
N SER A 116 -14.15 -26.08 -20.72
CA SER A 116 -12.86 -25.84 -20.06
C SER A 116 -11.70 -25.94 -21.06
N GLY A 117 -10.62 -25.22 -20.79
CA GLY A 117 -9.36 -25.26 -21.52
C GLY A 117 -8.73 -23.89 -21.73
N VAL A 118 -7.77 -23.79 -22.64
CA VAL A 118 -7.09 -22.53 -22.98
C VAL A 118 -7.47 -22.10 -24.39
N ALA A 119 -8.06 -20.92 -24.52
CA ALA A 119 -8.43 -20.33 -25.81
C ALA A 119 -8.12 -18.82 -25.81
N ASN A 120 -7.55 -18.30 -26.90
CA ASN A 120 -7.25 -16.87 -27.09
C ASN A 120 -6.43 -16.25 -25.92
N GLY A 121 -5.52 -17.00 -25.32
CA GLY A 121 -4.72 -16.56 -24.17
C GLY A 121 -5.47 -16.50 -22.83
N VAL A 122 -6.68 -17.06 -22.76
CA VAL A 122 -7.49 -17.17 -21.54
C VAL A 122 -7.64 -18.64 -21.16
N MET A 123 -7.31 -18.97 -19.90
CA MET A 123 -7.61 -20.26 -19.29
C MET A 123 -8.99 -20.21 -18.62
N THR A 124 -9.81 -21.22 -18.86
CA THR A 124 -11.16 -21.37 -18.29
C THR A 124 -11.35 -22.77 -17.72
N ALA A 125 -11.87 -22.87 -16.49
CA ALA A 125 -12.29 -24.12 -15.87
C ALA A 125 -13.77 -24.02 -15.49
N ASN A 126 -14.61 -24.75 -16.22
CA ASN A 126 -15.99 -25.03 -15.84
C ASN A 126 -16.00 -26.34 -15.07
N PHE A 127 -16.62 -26.41 -13.89
CA PHE A 127 -16.64 -27.65 -13.10
C PHE A 127 -17.91 -27.85 -12.28
N ARG A 128 -18.25 -29.11 -12.07
CA ARG A 128 -19.22 -29.58 -11.07
C ARG A 128 -18.48 -29.80 -9.75
N CYS A 129 -19.13 -29.49 -8.64
CA CYS A 129 -18.70 -29.88 -7.30
C CYS A 129 -19.88 -30.53 -6.57
N GLY A 130 -19.85 -31.86 -6.40
CA GLY A 130 -20.93 -32.61 -5.77
C GLY A 130 -20.97 -32.52 -4.24
N ASN A 131 -19.85 -32.19 -3.59
CA ASN A 131 -19.72 -32.25 -2.13
C ASN A 131 -19.20 -30.95 -1.48
N CYS A 132 -19.40 -29.81 -2.15
CA CYS A 132 -18.92 -28.49 -1.70
C CYS A 132 -19.55 -27.94 -0.40
N SER A 133 -20.74 -28.40 0.01
CA SER A 133 -21.42 -27.96 1.23
C SER A 133 -21.07 -28.79 2.47
N ARG A 134 -20.79 -30.09 2.28
CA ARG A 134 -20.77 -31.10 3.35
C ARG A 134 -19.60 -31.00 4.33
N SER A 135 -18.63 -30.14 4.05
CA SER A 135 -17.47 -29.86 4.92
C SER A 135 -17.74 -28.76 5.97
N GLY A 136 -19.01 -28.34 6.16
CA GLY A 136 -19.37 -27.22 7.04
C GLY A 136 -18.95 -25.85 6.52
N SER A 137 -18.37 -25.77 5.32
CA SER A 137 -17.79 -24.55 4.74
C SER A 137 -18.82 -23.57 4.16
N THR A 138 -20.00 -24.05 3.75
CA THR A 138 -21.08 -23.21 3.19
C THR A 138 -22.43 -23.93 3.19
N ASN A 139 -23.50 -23.17 3.42
CA ASN A 139 -24.89 -23.59 3.19
C ASN A 139 -25.45 -22.89 1.94
N PHE A 140 -25.63 -23.62 0.84
CA PHE A 140 -26.17 -23.06 -0.42
C PHE A 140 -27.66 -22.71 -0.36
N GLY A 141 -28.38 -23.14 0.68
CA GLY A 141 -29.74 -22.69 0.99
C GLY A 141 -29.81 -21.36 1.77
N ALA A 142 -28.67 -20.73 2.08
CA ALA A 142 -28.64 -19.39 2.67
C ALA A 142 -29.00 -18.31 1.63
N GLN A 143 -29.27 -17.08 2.09
CA GLN A 143 -29.51 -15.94 1.19
C GLN A 143 -28.25 -15.56 0.39
N SER A 144 -27.08 -15.73 0.99
CA SER A 144 -25.78 -15.37 0.41
C SER A 144 -24.64 -16.15 1.06
N GLY A 145 -23.48 -16.13 0.42
CA GLY A 145 -22.27 -16.70 0.99
C GLY A 145 -21.01 -15.96 0.58
N ARG A 146 -20.01 -16.00 1.45
CA ARG A 146 -18.71 -15.34 1.25
C ARG A 146 -17.77 -16.27 0.49
N TRP A 147 -17.00 -15.64 -0.39
CA TRP A 147 -15.95 -16.29 -1.17
C TRP A 147 -14.70 -15.44 -1.14
N ILE A 148 -13.56 -16.11 -1.30
CA ILE A 148 -12.25 -15.48 -1.47
C ILE A 148 -11.67 -15.83 -2.83
N HIS A 149 -10.82 -14.97 -3.35
CA HIS A 149 -10.07 -15.23 -4.58
C HIS A 149 -8.61 -14.86 -4.40
N ALA A 150 -7.73 -15.51 -5.16
CA ALA A 150 -6.30 -15.27 -5.15
C ALA A 150 -5.70 -15.52 -6.54
N ARG A 151 -4.60 -14.85 -6.88
CA ARG A 151 -3.89 -15.03 -8.16
C ARG A 151 -2.40 -14.74 -8.04
N LYS A 152 -1.61 -15.44 -8.85
CA LYS A 152 -0.17 -15.20 -9.04
C LYS A 152 0.09 -14.76 -10.47
N SER A 153 0.63 -13.56 -10.65
CA SER A 153 1.12 -13.08 -11.94
C SER A 153 2.49 -13.72 -12.25
N GLY A 154 2.69 -14.14 -13.50
CA GLY A 154 3.94 -14.79 -13.92
C GLY A 154 3.78 -15.71 -15.13
N ALA A 155 4.82 -16.49 -15.41
CA ALA A 155 4.75 -17.53 -16.44
C ALA A 155 3.69 -18.58 -16.09
N ALA A 156 2.99 -19.09 -17.10
CA ALA A 156 2.05 -20.20 -16.97
C ALA A 156 2.72 -21.42 -16.30
N MET A 157 1.98 -22.17 -15.48
CA MET A 157 2.56 -23.32 -14.76
C MET A 157 2.72 -24.57 -15.63
N ASP A 158 1.91 -24.70 -16.69
CA ASP A 158 1.98 -25.77 -17.70
C ASP A 158 2.23 -27.17 -17.10
N SER A 159 1.32 -27.59 -16.23
CA SER A 159 1.46 -28.82 -15.46
C SER A 159 0.13 -29.54 -15.25
N THR A 160 0.11 -30.85 -15.51
CA THR A 160 -1.02 -31.76 -15.25
C THR A 160 -1.11 -32.26 -13.81
N ASP A 161 -0.12 -31.99 -12.96
CA ASP A 161 -0.11 -32.49 -11.57
C ASP A 161 -1.03 -31.65 -10.67
N VAL A 162 -2.20 -32.20 -10.32
CA VAL A 162 -3.15 -31.61 -9.36
C VAL A 162 -2.54 -31.40 -7.95
N ARG A 163 -1.40 -32.00 -7.63
CA ARG A 163 -0.65 -31.80 -6.37
C ARG A 163 0.49 -30.79 -6.48
N ALA A 164 0.72 -30.20 -7.65
CA ALA A 164 1.81 -29.26 -7.91
C ALA A 164 1.92 -28.19 -6.81
N ARG A 165 3.16 -27.84 -6.46
CA ARG A 165 3.45 -26.73 -5.53
C ARG A 165 3.45 -25.43 -6.30
N PHE A 166 2.95 -24.36 -5.68
CA PHE A 166 2.87 -23.04 -6.29
C PHE A 166 3.31 -21.95 -5.31
N SER A 167 3.77 -20.82 -5.84
CA SER A 167 4.13 -19.65 -5.03
C SER A 167 2.89 -18.96 -4.48
N GLN A 168 3.02 -18.30 -3.32
CA GLN A 168 1.99 -17.46 -2.73
C GLN A 168 1.48 -16.41 -3.73
N HIS A 169 0.18 -16.11 -3.71
CA HIS A 169 -0.46 -15.11 -4.56
C HIS A 169 0.14 -13.71 -4.39
N ASP A 170 0.16 -12.93 -5.47
CA ASP A 170 0.51 -11.50 -5.41
C ASP A 170 -0.71 -10.67 -5.02
N GLU A 171 -1.91 -11.13 -5.41
CA GLU A 171 -3.17 -10.45 -5.17
C GLU A 171 -4.24 -11.41 -4.66
N GLN A 172 -5.02 -10.94 -3.69
CA GLN A 172 -6.10 -11.68 -3.07
C GLN A 172 -7.21 -10.74 -2.61
N GLY A 173 -8.41 -11.29 -2.48
CA GLY A 173 -9.56 -10.55 -2.00
C GLY A 173 -10.72 -11.49 -1.71
N GLY A 174 -11.91 -10.93 -1.71
CA GLY A 174 -13.13 -11.72 -1.61
C GLY A 174 -14.33 -10.95 -2.09
N PHE A 175 -15.46 -11.63 -2.18
CA PHE A 175 -16.76 -11.09 -2.53
C PHE A 175 -17.85 -11.88 -1.82
N THR A 176 -19.11 -11.45 -1.98
CA THR A 176 -20.28 -12.17 -1.50
C THR A 176 -21.19 -12.40 -2.68
N TRP A 177 -21.56 -13.65 -2.94
CA TRP A 177 -22.59 -14.00 -3.90
C TRP A 177 -23.94 -14.04 -3.21
N MET A 178 -24.94 -13.43 -3.83
CA MET A 178 -26.34 -13.47 -3.39
C MET A 178 -26.99 -14.66 -4.08
N TYR A 179 -26.99 -15.82 -3.43
CA TYR A 179 -27.34 -17.11 -4.05
C TYR A 179 -28.68 -17.09 -4.80
N THR A 180 -29.65 -16.24 -4.42
CA THR A 180 -30.88 -15.96 -5.19
C THR A 180 -30.67 -15.63 -6.68
N ASN A 181 -29.50 -15.10 -7.04
CA ASN A 181 -29.08 -14.75 -8.41
C ASN A 181 -28.43 -15.92 -9.15
N ALA A 182 -27.91 -16.91 -8.43
CA ALA A 182 -27.31 -18.14 -8.96
C ALA A 182 -28.27 -19.34 -8.97
N ILE A 183 -29.38 -19.26 -8.21
CA ILE A 183 -30.35 -20.35 -8.05
C ILE A 183 -31.27 -20.47 -9.27
N GLY A 184 -31.22 -21.63 -9.94
CA GLY A 184 -32.07 -21.99 -11.06
C GLY A 184 -31.43 -22.99 -12.01
N GLY A 185 -32.22 -23.60 -12.91
CA GLY A 185 -31.73 -24.62 -13.83
C GLY A 185 -31.70 -26.03 -13.24
N ALA A 186 -31.68 -27.00 -14.16
CA ALA A 186 -31.39 -28.41 -13.94
C ALA A 186 -30.34 -28.92 -14.96
N SER A 187 -29.47 -28.02 -15.43
CA SER A 187 -28.47 -28.34 -16.47
C SER A 187 -27.30 -29.13 -15.90
N ALA A 188 -26.86 -30.17 -16.62
CA ALA A 188 -25.62 -30.89 -16.34
C ALA A 188 -24.36 -30.04 -16.58
N ASN A 189 -24.46 -28.99 -17.40
CA ASN A 189 -23.44 -27.93 -17.51
C ASN A 189 -24.15 -26.59 -17.78
N PRO A 190 -24.32 -25.71 -16.77
CA PRO A 190 -25.02 -24.45 -16.96
C PRO A 190 -24.23 -23.45 -17.82
N PHE A 191 -22.91 -23.60 -17.93
CA PHE A 191 -22.04 -22.67 -18.67
C PHE A 191 -22.11 -22.82 -20.19
N THR A 192 -22.76 -23.89 -20.68
CA THR A 192 -23.05 -24.13 -22.09
C THR A 192 -24.55 -24.11 -22.41
N ALA A 193 -25.40 -23.75 -21.45
CA ALA A 193 -26.85 -23.69 -21.65
C ALA A 193 -27.25 -22.42 -22.43
N SER A 194 -28.06 -22.57 -23.48
CA SER A 194 -28.56 -21.46 -24.30
C SER A 194 -29.41 -20.46 -23.51
N ASP A 195 -30.14 -20.95 -22.51
CA ASP A 195 -31.19 -20.20 -21.82
C ASP A 195 -30.68 -19.56 -20.51
N ALA A 196 -29.35 -19.52 -20.32
CA ALA A 196 -28.70 -19.06 -19.10
C ALA A 196 -28.82 -17.53 -18.91
N ALA A 197 -29.58 -17.11 -17.89
CA ALA A 197 -29.59 -15.73 -17.43
C ALA A 197 -28.34 -15.45 -16.58
N VAL A 198 -27.41 -14.64 -17.10
CA VAL A 198 -26.22 -14.19 -16.36
C VAL A 198 -26.52 -12.88 -15.62
N SER A 199 -26.56 -12.92 -14.29
CA SER A 199 -26.63 -11.76 -13.42
C SER A 199 -25.21 -11.38 -12.98
N GLY A 200 -24.69 -10.23 -13.40
CA GLY A 200 -23.29 -9.87 -13.20
C GLY A 200 -23.09 -8.50 -12.54
N SER A 201 -22.13 -8.44 -11.62
CA SER A 201 -21.53 -7.16 -11.21
C SER A 201 -20.34 -6.85 -12.12
N ALA A 202 -20.36 -5.69 -12.77
CA ALA A 202 -19.20 -5.15 -13.48
C ALA A 202 -18.03 -4.91 -12.51
N PRO A 203 -16.76 -4.94 -12.98
CA PRO A 203 -15.61 -4.70 -12.12
C PRO A 203 -15.70 -3.32 -11.47
N ALA A 204 -15.89 -3.28 -10.15
CA ALA A 204 -15.75 -2.07 -9.37
C ALA A 204 -14.27 -1.66 -9.40
N ASN A 205 -13.99 -0.48 -9.95
CA ASN A 205 -12.64 -0.01 -10.28
C ASN A 205 -11.66 -0.24 -9.11
N SER A 206 -10.73 -1.18 -9.27
CA SER A 206 -9.99 -1.79 -8.17
C SER A 206 -8.81 -0.93 -7.73
N SER A 207 -9.10 0.17 -7.02
CA SER A 207 -8.10 0.80 -6.13
C SER A 207 -7.81 -0.14 -4.97
N GLY A 208 -6.56 -0.59 -4.89
CA GLY A 208 -6.17 -1.85 -4.25
C GLY A 208 -6.43 -2.00 -2.75
N GLY A 209 -6.52 -3.27 -2.35
CA GLY A 209 -6.21 -3.74 -1.00
C GLY A 209 -7.40 -3.95 -0.06
N GLY A 210 -7.46 -5.15 0.52
CA GLY A 210 -8.09 -5.35 1.84
C GLY A 210 -9.55 -5.80 1.86
N GLY A 211 -9.78 -7.09 1.59
CA GLY A 211 -10.80 -7.92 2.24
C GLY A 211 -12.27 -7.46 2.17
N SER A 212 -13.09 -8.25 1.46
CA SER A 212 -14.54 -8.08 1.44
C SER A 212 -15.12 -7.93 2.84
N SER A 213 -15.74 -6.79 3.06
CA SER A 213 -16.25 -6.38 4.35
C SER A 213 -17.32 -5.34 4.14
N SER A 214 -18.22 -5.21 5.12
CA SER A 214 -19.21 -4.12 5.12
C SER A 214 -18.50 -2.81 4.75
N PRO A 215 -19.10 -1.93 3.92
CA PRO A 215 -18.51 -0.63 3.58
C PRO A 215 -18.05 0.14 4.84
N MET A 216 -18.68 -0.11 5.99
CA MET A 216 -18.25 0.34 7.31
C MET A 216 -16.81 -0.03 7.69
N ARG A 217 -16.32 -1.26 7.45
CA ARG A 217 -14.92 -1.67 7.79
C ARG A 217 -13.90 -0.94 6.91
N ARG A 218 -14.19 -0.81 5.60
CA ARG A 218 -13.36 -0.02 4.68
C ARG A 218 -13.30 1.43 5.13
N ASN A 219 -14.45 2.02 5.48
CA ASN A 219 -14.53 3.39 5.96
C ASN A 219 -13.79 3.56 7.30
N ILE A 220 -13.89 2.61 8.24
CA ILE A 220 -13.14 2.61 9.51
C ILE A 220 -11.63 2.60 9.26
N LEU A 221 -11.12 1.71 8.41
CA LEU A 221 -9.68 1.64 8.09
C LEU A 221 -9.18 2.89 7.37
N LEU A 222 -9.96 3.41 6.43
CA LEU A 222 -9.66 4.63 5.68
C LEU A 222 -9.64 5.86 6.62
N VAL A 223 -10.64 6.02 7.50
CA VAL A 223 -10.69 7.12 8.47
C VAL A 223 -9.56 7.00 9.50
N HIS A 224 -9.28 5.80 10.00
CA HIS A 224 -8.12 5.52 10.86
C HIS A 224 -6.81 5.98 10.19
N GLY A 225 -6.56 5.53 8.96
CA GLY A 225 -5.35 5.87 8.21
C GLY A 225 -5.22 7.36 7.91
N ILE A 226 -6.30 8.02 7.49
CA ILE A 226 -6.30 9.47 7.22
C ILE A 226 -6.05 10.26 8.51
N PHE A 227 -6.74 9.96 9.60
CA PHE A 227 -6.60 10.73 10.85
C PHE A 227 -5.22 10.52 11.49
N ALA A 228 -4.68 9.29 11.47
CA ALA A 228 -3.32 9.02 11.92
C ALA A 228 -2.27 9.74 11.06
N SER A 229 -2.44 9.75 9.73
CA SER A 229 -1.53 10.42 8.80
C SER A 229 -1.56 11.93 8.96
N LEU A 230 -2.74 12.55 9.08
CA LEU A 230 -2.88 13.98 9.35
C LEU A 230 -2.23 14.36 10.69
N ALA A 231 -2.41 13.56 11.74
CA ALA A 231 -1.78 13.81 13.03
C ALA A 231 -0.24 13.80 12.92
N PHE A 232 0.36 12.70 12.42
CA PHE A 232 1.82 12.51 12.47
C PHE A 232 2.63 13.13 11.32
N LEU A 233 2.06 13.27 10.12
CA LEU A 233 2.77 13.85 8.97
C LEU A 233 2.55 15.36 8.86
N VAL A 234 1.44 15.89 9.39
CA VAL A 234 1.05 17.29 9.21
C VAL A 234 1.04 18.03 10.55
N PHE A 235 0.09 17.76 11.45
CA PHE A 235 -0.16 18.65 12.59
C PHE A 235 0.88 18.57 13.71
N PHE A 236 1.35 17.37 14.10
CA PHE A 236 2.40 17.23 15.11
C PHE A 236 3.72 17.91 14.67
N PRO A 237 4.24 17.69 13.44
CA PRO A 237 5.41 18.42 12.93
C PRO A 237 5.20 19.93 12.83
N ILE A 238 4.08 20.40 12.26
CA ILE A 238 3.81 21.83 12.09
C ILE A 238 3.78 22.57 13.44
N GLY A 239 3.13 22.02 14.45
CA GLY A 239 3.12 22.61 15.79
C GLY A 239 4.51 22.68 16.43
N ALA A 240 5.39 21.72 16.16
CA ALA A 240 6.78 21.77 16.61
C ALA A 240 7.64 22.79 15.83
N ILE A 241 7.41 22.91 14.51
CA ILE A 241 8.08 23.88 13.64
C ILE A 241 7.73 25.32 14.04
N PHE A 242 6.48 25.61 14.39
CA PHE A 242 6.09 26.94 14.87
C PHE A 242 6.87 27.39 16.11
N MET A 243 7.15 26.49 17.07
CA MET A 243 7.99 26.80 18.24
C MET A 243 9.45 27.10 17.89
N ARG A 244 9.94 26.70 16.71
CA ARG A 244 11.33 26.92 16.28
C ARG A 244 11.51 28.10 15.32
N LEU A 245 10.50 28.39 14.49
CA LEU A 245 10.56 29.42 13.45
C LEU A 245 9.63 30.63 13.69
N GLY A 246 8.61 30.48 14.53
CA GLY A 246 7.64 31.54 14.80
C GLY A 246 8.23 32.68 15.63
N LYS A 247 8.12 33.91 15.13
CA LYS A 247 8.55 35.14 15.82
C LYS A 247 7.37 36.08 16.08
N PHE A 248 6.31 35.58 16.74
CA PHE A 248 5.11 36.35 17.05
C PHE A 248 4.63 36.10 18.50
N ASN A 249 3.88 37.05 19.05
CA ASN A 249 3.60 37.09 20.51
C ASN A 249 2.78 35.89 21.05
N ASN A 250 2.15 35.11 20.17
CA ASN A 250 1.24 33.99 20.51
C ASN A 250 1.72 32.61 20.03
N VAL A 251 3.02 32.42 19.75
CA VAL A 251 3.57 31.14 19.23
C VAL A 251 3.23 29.95 20.13
N VAL A 252 3.31 30.11 21.45
CA VAL A 252 2.97 29.04 22.42
C VAL A 252 1.49 28.65 22.32
N ALA A 253 0.57 29.61 22.12
CA ALA A 253 -0.85 29.32 21.96
C ALA A 253 -1.13 28.57 20.66
N VAL A 254 -0.47 28.93 19.55
CA VAL A 254 -0.56 28.20 18.27
C VAL A 254 0.01 26.79 18.38
N HIS A 255 1.13 26.62 19.11
CA HIS A 255 1.66 25.30 19.43
C HIS A 255 0.65 24.46 20.21
N VAL A 256 0.15 24.95 21.36
CA VAL A 256 -0.82 24.21 22.17
C VAL A 256 -2.08 23.86 21.37
N ALA A 257 -2.64 24.79 20.59
CA ALA A 257 -3.83 24.54 19.77
C ALA A 257 -3.59 23.45 18.70
N THR A 258 -2.47 23.53 17.96
CA THR A 258 -2.14 22.54 16.93
C THR A 258 -1.81 21.16 17.50
N GLN A 259 -1.12 21.10 18.65
CA GLN A 259 -0.81 19.84 19.34
C GLN A 259 -2.06 19.17 19.91
N VAL A 260 -2.97 19.94 20.53
CA VAL A 260 -4.26 19.41 21.04
C VAL A 260 -5.12 18.89 19.89
N PHE A 261 -5.19 19.61 18.76
CA PHE A 261 -5.91 19.14 17.58
C PHE A 261 -5.32 17.85 16.99
N ALA A 262 -3.99 17.77 16.85
CA ALA A 262 -3.30 16.55 16.41
C ALA A 262 -3.57 15.35 17.34
N TRP A 263 -3.58 15.59 18.65
CA TRP A 263 -3.85 14.59 19.67
C TRP A 263 -5.30 14.06 19.61
N LEU A 264 -6.30 14.93 19.37
CA LEU A 264 -7.70 14.52 19.17
C LEU A 264 -7.87 13.66 17.90
N LEU A 265 -7.23 14.06 16.79
CA LEU A 265 -7.19 13.24 15.58
C LEU A 265 -6.56 11.87 15.84
N PHE A 266 -5.42 11.83 16.54
CA PHE A 266 -4.73 10.58 16.83
C PHE A 266 -5.50 9.68 17.80
N ILE A 267 -6.15 10.21 18.85
CA ILE A 267 -7.01 9.39 19.73
C ILE A 267 -8.20 8.81 18.96
N THR A 268 -8.80 9.59 18.06
CA THR A 268 -9.90 9.09 17.21
C THR A 268 -9.41 7.96 16.29
N ALA A 269 -8.24 8.14 15.66
CA ALA A 269 -7.61 7.09 14.87
C ALA A 269 -7.29 5.86 15.73
N PHE A 270 -6.69 6.03 16.91
CA PHE A 270 -6.34 4.95 17.81
C PHE A 270 -7.57 4.16 18.29
N GLY A 271 -8.67 4.83 18.64
CA GLY A 271 -9.91 4.15 19.04
C GLY A 271 -10.47 3.25 17.93
N LEU A 272 -10.48 3.74 16.69
CA LEU A 272 -10.85 2.95 15.51
C LEU A 272 -9.88 1.78 15.27
N GLY A 273 -8.57 2.01 15.43
CA GLY A 273 -7.53 1.01 15.26
C GLY A 273 -7.57 -0.08 16.34
N LEU A 274 -7.85 0.28 17.59
CA LEU A 274 -7.97 -0.64 18.73
C LEU A 274 -9.21 -1.52 18.60
N TYR A 275 -10.37 -0.93 18.29
CA TYR A 275 -11.61 -1.67 17.98
C TYR A 275 -11.35 -2.73 16.89
N TYR A 276 -10.64 -2.33 15.84
CA TYR A 276 -10.32 -3.20 14.71
C TYR A 276 -9.26 -4.25 15.05
N GLY A 277 -8.22 -3.89 15.82
CA GLY A 277 -7.18 -4.81 16.24
C GLY A 277 -7.70 -5.93 17.13
N ILE A 278 -8.63 -5.61 18.05
CA ILE A 278 -9.32 -6.58 18.91
C ILE A 278 -10.25 -7.47 18.08
N THR A 279 -11.16 -6.88 17.28
CA THR A 279 -12.16 -7.65 16.51
C THR A 279 -11.56 -8.46 15.36
N GLY A 280 -10.38 -8.07 14.84
CA GLY A 280 -9.64 -8.77 13.80
C GLY A 280 -8.53 -9.69 14.30
N ASN A 281 -8.29 -9.77 15.61
CA ASN A 281 -7.18 -10.52 16.23
C ASN A 281 -5.77 -10.12 15.71
N TYR A 282 -5.55 -8.82 15.48
CA TYR A 282 -4.27 -8.27 15.00
C TYR A 282 -3.40 -7.69 16.13
N MET A 283 -3.81 -7.77 17.40
CA MET A 283 -3.14 -7.09 18.52
C MET A 283 -1.69 -7.54 18.78
N SER A 284 -1.27 -8.70 18.25
CA SER A 284 0.12 -9.20 18.30
C SER A 284 1.05 -8.56 17.26
N GLU A 285 0.51 -7.78 16.32
CA GLU A 285 1.31 -7.15 15.26
C GLU A 285 2.09 -5.94 15.77
N ALA A 286 3.22 -5.63 15.13
CA ALA A 286 4.08 -4.52 15.54
C ALA A 286 3.34 -3.16 15.52
N HIS A 287 2.41 -2.96 14.58
CA HIS A 287 1.66 -1.73 14.42
C HIS A 287 0.77 -1.36 15.64
N PRO A 288 -0.16 -2.21 16.11
CA PRO A 288 -0.95 -1.92 17.32
C PRO A 288 -0.08 -1.86 18.59
N ILE A 289 0.99 -2.65 18.70
CA ILE A 289 1.92 -2.59 19.85
C ILE A 289 2.59 -1.21 19.92
N ILE A 290 3.14 -0.71 18.81
CA ILE A 290 3.74 0.64 18.76
C ILE A 290 2.66 1.72 18.93
N GLY A 291 1.45 1.51 18.41
CA GLY A 291 0.30 2.39 18.59
C GLY A 291 -0.07 2.62 20.06
N LEU A 292 -0.08 1.55 20.88
CA LEU A 292 -0.29 1.62 22.33
C LEU A 292 0.81 2.45 23.03
N VAL A 293 2.08 2.23 22.67
CA VAL A 293 3.21 2.99 23.22
C VAL A 293 3.09 4.47 22.85
N LEU A 294 2.72 4.80 21.62
CA LEU A 294 2.53 6.19 21.17
C LEU A 294 1.43 6.91 21.95
N VAL A 295 0.29 6.25 22.22
CA VAL A 295 -0.77 6.85 23.06
C VAL A 295 -0.28 7.10 24.47
N ALA A 296 0.43 6.16 25.08
CA ALA A 296 0.99 6.35 26.43
C ALA A 296 1.97 7.53 26.50
N LEU A 297 2.88 7.66 25.52
CA LEU A 297 3.82 8.79 25.44
C LEU A 297 3.09 10.12 25.21
N LEU A 298 2.10 10.15 24.30
CA LEU A 298 1.35 11.36 23.97
C LEU A 298 0.33 11.77 25.04
N LEU A 299 -0.04 10.89 25.98
CA LEU A 299 -0.81 11.25 27.17
C LEU A 299 0.05 12.01 28.20
N VAL A 300 1.33 11.67 28.33
CA VAL A 300 2.27 12.35 29.26
C VAL A 300 2.73 13.71 28.71
N GLN A 301 2.78 13.84 27.38
CA GLN A 301 3.30 15.03 26.69
C GLN A 301 2.64 16.37 27.09
N PRO A 302 1.29 16.52 27.14
CA PRO A 302 0.65 17.76 27.58
C PRO A 302 1.00 18.17 29.02
N LEU A 303 1.07 17.20 29.94
CA LEU A 303 1.45 17.45 31.34
C LEU A 303 2.92 17.90 31.44
N ALA A 304 3.82 17.23 30.73
CA ALA A 304 5.22 17.62 30.65
C ALA A 304 5.39 19.03 30.03
N GLY A 305 4.62 19.34 28.98
CA GLY A 305 4.59 20.66 28.34
C GLY A 305 4.15 21.77 29.29
N TRP A 306 3.04 21.56 30.02
CA TRP A 306 2.55 22.52 31.02
C TRP A 306 3.55 22.72 32.17
N LEU A 307 4.13 21.64 32.70
CA LEU A 307 5.14 21.71 33.76
C LEU A 307 6.39 22.48 33.29
N HIS A 308 6.91 22.18 32.09
CA HIS A 308 8.06 22.91 31.56
C HIS A 308 7.72 24.38 31.31
N HIS A 309 6.56 24.71 30.76
CA HIS A 309 6.17 26.09 30.49
C HIS A 309 6.02 26.90 31.78
N ARG A 310 5.36 26.34 32.81
CA ARG A 310 5.24 26.95 34.14
C ARG A 310 6.60 27.13 34.82
N GLN A 311 7.52 26.19 34.65
CA GLN A 311 8.87 26.31 35.19
C GLN A 311 9.68 27.39 34.45
N PHE A 312 9.58 27.44 33.12
CA PHE A 312 10.25 28.44 32.29
C PHE A 312 9.78 29.86 32.64
N LEU A 313 8.47 30.08 32.82
CA LEU A 313 7.92 31.36 33.29
C LEU A 313 8.39 31.78 34.70
N ARG A 314 8.88 30.84 35.52
CA ARG A 314 9.39 31.11 36.88
C ARG A 314 10.90 31.33 36.93
N THR A 315 11.67 30.65 36.09
CA THR A 315 13.14 30.64 36.19
C THR A 315 13.87 31.20 34.96
N GLY A 316 13.18 31.43 33.84
CA GLY A 316 13.78 31.86 32.57
C GLY A 316 14.71 30.83 31.92
N GLN A 317 14.82 29.63 32.49
CA GLN A 317 15.84 28.62 32.15
C GLN A 317 15.21 27.28 31.76
N ARG A 318 15.89 26.53 30.89
CA ARG A 318 15.47 25.16 30.52
C ARG A 318 15.69 24.21 31.70
N SER A 319 14.69 23.39 31.99
CA SER A 319 14.74 22.37 33.05
C SER A 319 14.96 20.97 32.47
N ALA A 320 15.19 19.97 33.33
CA ALA A 320 15.17 18.56 32.91
C ALA A 320 13.83 18.17 32.26
N VAL A 321 12.71 18.72 32.75
CA VAL A 321 11.37 18.51 32.18
C VAL A 321 11.27 19.11 30.77
N SER A 322 11.90 20.25 30.52
CA SER A 322 11.98 20.87 29.19
C SER A 322 12.69 19.95 28.18
N HIS A 323 13.83 19.38 28.58
CA HIS A 323 14.57 18.43 27.74
C HIS A 323 13.80 17.13 27.49
N GLY A 324 13.17 16.58 28.54
CA GLY A 324 12.33 15.37 28.42
C GLY A 324 11.15 15.57 27.48
N HIS A 325 10.41 16.67 27.62
CA HIS A 325 9.29 17.04 26.74
C HIS A 325 9.75 17.10 25.26
N ILE A 326 10.84 17.81 24.97
CA ILE A 326 11.38 17.96 23.61
C ILE A 326 11.83 16.61 23.02
N TRP A 327 12.62 15.82 23.74
CA TRP A 327 13.17 14.57 23.22
C TRP A 327 12.11 13.47 23.07
N ILE A 328 11.20 13.32 24.04
CA ILE A 328 10.07 12.39 23.91
C ILE A 328 9.18 12.80 22.72
N GLY A 329 8.99 14.10 22.48
CA GLY A 329 8.21 14.60 21.34
C GLY A 329 8.85 14.23 20.00
N ARG A 330 10.17 14.44 19.86
CA ARG A 330 10.94 14.03 18.67
C ARG A 330 10.84 12.52 18.41
N VAL A 331 11.05 11.71 19.45
CA VAL A 331 10.98 10.24 19.35
C VAL A 331 9.57 9.77 19.00
N ALA A 332 8.53 10.35 19.61
CA ALA A 332 7.14 10.01 19.33
C ALA A 332 6.73 10.34 17.88
N ILE A 333 7.19 11.48 17.33
CA ILE A 333 6.91 11.82 15.92
C ILE A 333 7.55 10.79 14.97
N ILE A 334 8.83 10.45 15.17
CA ILE A 334 9.55 9.48 14.33
C ILE A 334 8.92 8.08 14.46
N LEU A 335 8.62 7.63 15.68
CA LEU A 335 7.93 6.36 15.91
C LEU A 335 6.53 6.34 15.29
N GLY A 336 5.80 7.46 15.31
CA GLY A 336 4.50 7.60 14.66
C GLY A 336 4.56 7.46 13.14
N MET A 337 5.58 8.05 12.50
CA MET A 337 5.83 7.90 11.06
C MET A 337 6.18 6.45 10.69
N ILE A 338 7.07 5.81 11.46
CA ILE A 338 7.41 4.38 11.29
C ILE A 338 6.16 3.52 11.49
N ASN A 339 5.36 3.81 12.51
CA ASN A 339 4.14 3.09 12.80
C ASN A 339 3.08 3.24 11.69
N GLY A 340 2.97 4.42 11.08
CA GLY A 340 2.13 4.63 9.90
C GLY A 340 2.56 3.76 8.73
N GLY A 341 3.88 3.66 8.46
CA GLY A 341 4.43 2.74 7.46
C GLY A 341 4.11 1.28 7.73
N LEU A 342 4.22 0.83 8.99
CA LEU A 342 3.82 -0.52 9.41
C LEU A 342 2.31 -0.76 9.26
N GLY A 343 1.48 0.26 9.51
CA GLY A 343 0.03 0.20 9.29
C GLY A 343 -0.34 0.04 7.81
N LEU A 344 0.35 0.75 6.91
CA LEU A 344 0.20 0.58 5.45
C LEU A 344 0.67 -0.79 4.98
N GLN A 345 1.73 -1.34 5.57
CA GLN A 345 2.17 -2.71 5.29
C GLN A 345 1.13 -3.74 5.75
N LEU A 346 0.56 -3.59 6.96
CA LEU A 346 -0.48 -4.46 7.50
C LEU A 346 -1.79 -4.36 6.70
N GLY A 347 -2.10 -3.19 6.14
CA GLY A 347 -3.21 -2.98 5.20
C GLY A 347 -2.98 -3.54 3.79
N GLY A 348 -1.80 -4.10 3.50
CA GLY A 348 -1.44 -4.60 2.17
C GLY A 348 -1.16 -3.50 1.13
N SER A 349 -0.98 -2.24 1.57
CA SER A 349 -0.74 -1.08 0.70
C SER A 349 0.75 -0.83 0.42
N PHE A 350 1.66 -1.48 1.14
CA PHE A 350 3.11 -1.29 0.97
C PHE A 350 3.91 -2.58 1.18
N THR A 351 4.36 -3.18 0.08
CA THR A 351 5.30 -4.32 0.09
C THR A 351 6.71 -3.81 -0.18
N ILE A 352 7.57 -3.77 0.83
CA ILE A 352 9.01 -3.52 0.63
C ILE A 352 9.58 -4.69 -0.19
N PRO A 353 10.21 -4.47 -1.36
CA PRO A 353 10.87 -5.52 -2.11
C PRO A 353 12.09 -6.03 -1.33
N ARG A 354 11.91 -7.10 -0.55
CA ARG A 354 13.04 -7.77 0.10
C ARG A 354 13.86 -8.45 -0.99
N ARG A 355 15.06 -7.92 -1.27
CA ARG A 355 16.05 -8.60 -2.11
C ARG A 355 16.24 -10.03 -1.58
N PRO A 356 16.23 -11.07 -2.43
CA PRO A 356 16.53 -12.43 -1.99
C PRO A 356 17.90 -12.45 -1.33
N VAL A 357 17.96 -12.89 -0.06
CA VAL A 357 19.24 -13.15 0.62
C VAL A 357 19.87 -14.36 -0.07
N PRO A 358 21.09 -14.27 -0.61
CA PRO A 358 21.73 -15.41 -1.26
C PRO A 358 21.94 -16.55 -0.27
N GLN A 359 21.25 -17.67 -0.48
CA GLN A 359 21.34 -18.88 0.35
C GLN A 359 22.64 -19.68 0.15
N ARG A 360 23.59 -19.19 -0.67
CA ARG A 360 24.92 -19.80 -0.79
C ARG A 360 25.90 -19.17 0.20
N LYS A 361 26.24 -19.94 1.23
CA LYS A 361 27.55 -19.85 1.89
C LYS A 361 28.64 -19.90 0.80
N PRO A 362 29.58 -18.95 0.72
CA PRO A 362 30.69 -19.06 -0.21
C PRO A 362 31.54 -20.26 0.21
N GLU A 363 31.62 -21.25 -0.66
CA GLU A 363 32.57 -22.34 -0.53
C GLU A 363 33.96 -21.77 -0.83
N ILE A 364 34.78 -21.62 0.21
CA ILE A 364 36.16 -21.17 0.07
C ILE A 364 36.95 -22.34 -0.53
N ILE A 365 37.01 -22.37 -1.86
CA ILE A 365 37.91 -23.26 -2.59
C ILE A 365 39.33 -22.76 -2.32
N ILE A 366 40.00 -23.39 -1.34
CA ILE A 366 41.44 -23.21 -1.13
C ILE A 366 42.14 -23.86 -2.32
N GLN A 367 42.49 -23.06 -3.32
CA GLN A 367 43.42 -23.49 -4.37
C GLN A 367 44.82 -23.62 -3.74
N PRO A 368 45.52 -24.76 -3.92
CA PRO A 368 46.90 -24.86 -3.49
C PRO A 368 47.76 -23.90 -4.31
N SER A 369 48.72 -23.27 -3.64
CA SER A 369 49.56 -22.20 -4.18
C SER A 369 50.35 -22.63 -5.42
N LEU A 370 50.02 -22.07 -6.59
CA LEU A 370 50.95 -22.00 -7.72
C LEU A 370 51.93 -20.83 -7.50
N GLN A 371 53.19 -21.08 -7.83
CA GLN A 371 54.33 -20.30 -7.34
C GLN A 371 54.46 -18.92 -7.99
N ARG A 372 55.07 -18.01 -7.23
CA ARG A 372 55.34 -16.62 -7.58
C ARG A 372 56.61 -16.49 -8.42
N ALA A 373 56.44 -16.32 -9.73
CA ALA A 373 57.38 -15.77 -10.70
C ALA A 373 56.51 -15.21 -11.84
N ASP A 374 56.58 -13.96 -12.32
CA ASP A 374 57.61 -12.93 -12.13
C ASP A 374 57.00 -11.56 -11.84
N SER A 375 57.77 -10.69 -11.18
CA SER A 375 57.51 -9.25 -11.10
C SER A 375 58.83 -8.55 -11.33
N MET A 376 58.99 -7.81 -12.44
CA MET A 376 59.97 -6.70 -12.68
C MET A 376 60.00 -6.29 -14.18
N ALA A 377 58.97 -5.62 -14.73
CA ALA A 377 59.04 -5.19 -16.15
C ALA A 377 58.16 -3.99 -16.59
N THR A 378 57.81 -3.01 -15.73
CA THR A 378 57.10 -1.79 -16.22
C THR A 378 57.34 -0.50 -15.43
N LEU A 379 58.56 -0.29 -14.93
CA LEU A 379 59.01 0.99 -14.36
C LEU A 379 60.32 1.47 -15.01
N SER A 380 60.27 1.74 -16.32
CA SER A 380 61.28 2.53 -17.02
C SER A 380 60.72 3.05 -18.36
N ARG A 381 60.13 4.27 -18.32
CA ARG A 381 59.90 5.21 -19.45
C ARG A 381 59.05 6.42 -18.98
N MET A 382 59.65 7.26 -18.16
CA MET A 382 59.21 8.65 -17.94
C MET A 382 60.40 9.59 -18.19
N PRO A 383 60.36 10.45 -19.22
CA PRO A 383 61.27 11.58 -19.33
C PRO A 383 60.69 12.78 -18.57
N ILE A 384 61.48 13.39 -17.68
CA ILE A 384 61.11 14.64 -17.00
C ILE A 384 61.76 15.83 -17.70
N ALA A 385 60.90 16.77 -18.11
CA ALA A 385 61.08 18.21 -18.33
C ALA A 385 62.30 18.75 -19.12
N ASN A 386 61.99 19.69 -20.02
CA ASN A 386 62.63 21.00 -20.07
C ASN A 386 61.59 22.02 -20.60
N GLY A 387 61.53 23.21 -19.99
CA GLY A 387 60.46 24.18 -20.26
C GLY A 387 60.92 25.40 -21.05
N TYR A 388 60.02 25.96 -21.87
CA TYR A 388 59.92 27.39 -22.21
C TYR A 388 58.54 27.67 -22.85
N ARG A 389 58.11 28.94 -22.89
CA ARG A 389 56.82 29.45 -23.39
C ARG A 389 57.15 30.66 -24.30
N PRO A 390 56.59 30.83 -25.52
CA PRO A 390 55.30 31.54 -25.66
C PRO A 390 54.43 31.36 -26.95
N SER A 391 53.21 31.94 -26.86
CA SER A 391 52.37 32.60 -27.91
C SER A 391 51.66 31.81 -29.05
N ASN A 392 50.35 32.09 -29.16
CA ASN A 392 49.45 31.89 -30.32
C ASN A 392 49.89 32.75 -31.54
N PRO A 393 49.60 32.39 -32.82
CA PRO A 393 48.23 32.59 -33.37
C PRO A 393 47.76 31.69 -34.55
N ALA A 394 46.49 31.93 -34.92
CA ALA A 394 45.89 31.89 -36.26
C ALA A 394 45.25 30.60 -36.82
N GLU A 395 44.23 30.86 -37.65
CA GLU A 395 43.15 30.03 -38.16
C GLU A 395 43.39 29.62 -39.64
N SER A 396 42.92 28.43 -40.06
CA SER A 396 42.64 28.14 -41.48
C SER A 396 41.77 26.88 -41.68
N THR A 397 40.93 26.94 -42.71
CA THR A 397 40.04 25.89 -43.28
C THR A 397 40.01 26.10 -44.81
N PRO A 398 39.36 25.27 -45.64
CA PRO A 398 39.31 23.79 -45.75
C PRO A 398 39.67 23.31 -47.19
N ALA A 399 39.73 21.99 -47.46
CA ALA A 399 39.66 21.40 -48.82
C ALA A 399 39.27 19.88 -48.77
N PRO A 400 38.91 19.17 -49.88
CA PRO A 400 37.54 18.63 -50.00
C PRO A 400 37.39 17.11 -50.27
N ARG A 401 36.13 16.65 -50.34
CA ARG A 401 35.69 15.27 -50.68
C ARG A 401 35.99 14.87 -52.15
N PRO A 402 35.89 13.56 -52.45
CA PRO A 402 34.89 13.13 -53.47
C PRO A 402 33.87 12.09 -52.96
N GLN A 403 32.76 11.95 -53.68
CA GLN A 403 31.67 11.00 -53.44
C GLN A 403 31.78 9.75 -54.33
N ALA A 404 31.06 8.67 -53.98
CA ALA A 404 30.61 7.65 -54.92
C ALA A 404 29.16 7.23 -54.58
N ASN A 405 28.31 7.07 -55.60
CA ASN A 405 26.89 6.72 -55.50
C ASN A 405 26.65 5.22 -55.80
N GLY A 406 25.60 4.59 -55.24
CA GLY A 406 25.12 3.25 -55.66
C GLY A 406 23.96 2.69 -54.80
N LEU A 407 22.93 2.09 -55.41
CA LEU A 407 21.59 1.81 -54.84
C LEU A 407 21.16 0.33 -55.02
N SER A 408 20.32 -0.31 -54.18
CA SER A 408 19.86 0.07 -52.84
C SER A 408 19.62 -1.13 -51.87
N PRO A 409 18.45 -1.83 -51.78
CA PRO A 409 17.96 -2.19 -50.45
C PRO A 409 17.69 -3.69 -50.19
N VAL A 410 17.74 -4.07 -48.91
CA VAL A 410 17.12 -5.31 -48.37
C VAL A 410 16.26 -4.99 -47.14
N HIS A 411 15.23 -5.81 -46.95
CA HIS A 411 14.06 -5.67 -46.08
C HIS A 411 14.31 -5.28 -44.61
N GLN A 412 13.45 -4.40 -44.07
CA GLN A 412 13.25 -4.22 -42.64
C GLN A 412 12.43 -5.38 -42.05
N SER A 413 12.71 -5.74 -40.79
CA SER A 413 11.90 -6.63 -39.94
C SER A 413 11.37 -5.85 -38.71
N PRO A 414 10.12 -6.05 -38.24
CA PRO A 414 9.43 -5.07 -37.41
C PRO A 414 9.37 -5.43 -35.91
N TYR A 415 10.47 -5.31 -35.18
CA TYR A 415 10.43 -5.27 -33.70
C TYR A 415 11.42 -4.25 -33.13
N GLY A 416 10.91 -3.07 -32.78
CA GLY A 416 11.71 -1.99 -32.21
C GLY A 416 10.94 -0.71 -31.97
N ASN A 417 10.04 -0.70 -30.98
CA ASN A 417 9.46 0.54 -30.44
C ASN A 417 9.95 0.75 -29.01
N ALA A 418 10.67 1.86 -28.80
CA ALA A 418 11.13 2.32 -27.51
C ALA A 418 10.20 3.43 -26.99
N ALA A 419 9.76 3.34 -25.74
CA ALA A 419 9.28 4.50 -24.98
C ALA A 419 9.14 4.14 -23.49
N PHE A 420 10.07 4.62 -22.65
CA PHE A 420 9.81 5.07 -21.28
C PHE A 420 11.04 5.83 -20.75
N SER A 421 10.96 7.16 -20.69
CA SER A 421 11.77 8.00 -19.80
C SER A 421 10.95 9.23 -19.45
N VAL A 422 10.84 9.53 -18.16
CA VAL A 422 10.04 10.65 -17.63
C VAL A 422 10.95 11.84 -17.34
N SER A 423 10.53 13.03 -17.73
CA SER A 423 11.16 14.30 -17.35
C SER A 423 10.12 15.29 -16.82
N SER A 424 10.33 15.83 -15.63
CA SER A 424 9.47 16.87 -15.03
C SER A 424 9.71 18.24 -15.67
N PRO A 425 8.67 19.09 -15.84
CA PRO A 425 8.87 20.51 -16.09
C PRO A 425 9.07 21.26 -14.77
N ALA A 426 10.27 21.83 -14.57
CA ALA A 426 10.49 22.87 -13.58
C ALA A 426 10.14 24.25 -14.18
N PHE A 427 9.61 25.16 -13.36
CA PHE A 427 9.19 26.49 -13.80
C PHE A 427 10.37 27.35 -14.30
N GLY A 428 10.13 28.10 -15.37
CA GLY A 428 11.14 28.95 -16.00
C GLY A 428 11.51 30.18 -15.17
N ALA A 429 12.78 30.59 -15.26
CA ALA A 429 13.29 31.83 -14.70
C ALA A 429 13.27 32.96 -15.72
N THR A 430 12.93 34.17 -15.28
CA THR A 430 13.08 35.42 -16.04
C THR A 430 14.41 36.09 -15.67
N ALA A 431 15.08 36.73 -16.63
CA ALA A 431 16.43 37.28 -16.45
C ALA A 431 16.50 38.81 -16.55
N THR A 432 17.15 39.48 -15.60
CA THR A 432 17.68 40.86 -15.72
C THR A 432 18.86 41.11 -14.75
N SER A 433 20.09 40.91 -15.25
CA SER A 433 21.34 41.68 -14.95
C SER A 433 21.94 41.73 -13.51
N PRO A 434 23.23 42.11 -13.35
CA PRO A 434 24.48 41.59 -13.93
C PRO A 434 25.46 41.08 -12.81
N PRO A 435 26.71 40.64 -13.07
CA PRO A 435 27.45 39.77 -12.14
C PRO A 435 28.33 40.50 -11.10
N ILE A 436 28.58 39.84 -9.96
CA ILE A 436 29.72 40.13 -9.08
C ILE A 436 30.57 38.86 -8.91
N SER A 437 31.88 39.06 -8.99
CA SER A 437 32.92 38.04 -9.02
C SER A 437 33.17 37.38 -7.67
N TYR A 438 33.42 36.07 -7.69
CA TYR A 438 34.09 35.37 -6.58
C TYR A 438 35.60 35.57 -6.68
N PHE A 439 36.23 35.88 -5.56
CA PHE A 439 37.66 35.63 -5.33
C PHE A 439 37.80 34.83 -4.03
N MET A 440 38.65 33.81 -4.05
CA MET A 440 38.89 32.91 -2.92
C MET A 440 40.40 32.82 -2.68
N GLY A 441 40.82 32.89 -1.41
CA GLY A 441 42.22 32.80 -0.99
C GLY A 441 42.31 32.51 0.53
N PRO A 442 43.35 31.79 1.02
CA PRO A 442 43.02 30.59 1.81
C PRO A 442 43.82 30.37 3.12
N GLN A 443 43.45 29.27 3.78
CA GLN A 443 44.18 28.49 4.82
C GLN A 443 44.23 28.98 6.27
N GLY A 444 43.97 28.02 7.17
CA GLY A 444 44.12 28.09 8.62
C GLY A 444 43.36 26.92 9.28
N GLY A 445 44.03 25.81 9.58
CA GLY A 445 43.40 24.59 10.09
C GLY A 445 43.40 24.47 11.62
N GLY A 446 42.43 23.76 12.18
CA GLY A 446 42.35 23.41 13.60
C GLY A 446 41.10 22.57 13.94
N HIS A 447 41.26 21.51 14.73
CA HIS A 447 40.18 20.63 15.20
C HIS A 447 39.87 20.87 16.70
N SER A 448 38.60 21.17 17.00
CA SER A 448 37.87 20.90 18.27
C SER A 448 36.42 21.35 18.02
N ILE A 449 35.39 20.51 18.10
CA ILE A 449 34.72 19.96 19.30
C ILE A 449 34.21 21.08 20.22
N ASP A 450 32.88 21.09 20.37
CA ASP A 450 32.01 21.92 21.22
C ASP A 450 31.99 23.44 20.97
N GLU A 451 30.78 24.02 20.82
CA GLU A 451 30.20 24.95 21.80
C GLU A 451 28.76 25.40 21.45
N ASP A 452 28.01 25.77 22.47
CA ASP A 452 26.61 26.20 22.43
C ASP A 452 26.39 27.55 21.73
N TRP A 453 25.25 27.69 21.04
CA TRP A 453 24.81 28.99 20.49
C TRP A 453 23.33 29.27 20.74
N GLU A 454 23.03 29.76 21.94
CA GLU A 454 21.93 30.69 22.23
C GLU A 454 22.42 31.78 23.20
N PRO A 455 22.49 33.05 22.77
CA PRO A 455 22.52 34.19 23.68
C PRO A 455 21.16 34.92 23.68
N TYR A 456 20.50 34.93 24.84
CA TYR A 456 19.54 35.98 25.20
C TYR A 456 20.30 37.08 25.96
N GLU A 457 20.20 38.33 25.52
CA GLU A 457 20.65 39.47 26.32
C GLU A 457 19.49 40.09 27.11
N HIS A 458 19.72 40.28 28.41
CA HIS A 458 19.00 41.24 29.24
C HIS A 458 20.03 42.20 29.84
N GLY A 459 20.05 43.45 29.38
CA GLY A 459 20.91 44.51 29.92
C GLY A 459 20.11 45.56 30.68
N ALA A 460 20.47 45.85 31.92
CA ALA A 460 19.97 46.99 32.69
C ALA A 460 20.95 47.40 33.81
N GLN A 461 21.44 48.66 33.79
CA GLN A 461 21.75 49.55 34.95
C GLN A 461 22.04 50.98 34.40
N ARG A 462 21.28 52.02 34.81
CA ARG A 462 21.56 53.10 35.81
C ARG A 462 22.57 54.18 35.34
N TYR A 463 22.51 55.48 35.73
CA TYR A 463 21.98 56.19 36.92
C TYR A 463 21.25 57.54 36.53
N SER A 464 20.78 58.43 37.42
CA SER A 464 19.83 58.34 38.57
C SER A 464 19.73 59.68 39.35
N ALA A 465 18.59 60.41 39.27
CA ALA A 465 18.20 61.57 40.12
C ALA A 465 16.70 61.91 39.86
N TYR A 466 15.83 62.38 40.77
CA TYR A 466 15.94 62.96 42.14
C TYR A 466 14.87 62.37 43.09
N ALA A 467 14.94 62.69 44.40
CA ALA A 467 13.98 62.29 45.45
C ALA A 467 13.23 63.53 46.04
N PRO A 468 12.10 63.34 46.79
CA PRO A 468 11.24 64.45 47.24
C PRO A 468 11.39 64.81 48.74
N THR A 469 11.16 66.09 49.08
CA THR A 469 10.82 66.56 50.46
C THR A 469 10.04 67.88 50.41
N GLU A 470 9.22 68.13 51.42
CA GLU A 470 8.33 69.30 51.57
C GLU A 470 9.06 70.59 52.00
N ALA A 471 8.55 71.76 51.58
CA ALA A 471 8.57 72.99 52.37
C ALA A 471 7.59 74.04 51.79
N SER A 472 6.91 74.73 52.69
CA SER A 472 5.84 75.70 52.47
C SER A 472 6.26 77.12 52.02
N THR A 473 5.23 77.90 51.65
CA THR A 473 5.10 79.38 51.66
C THR A 473 5.64 80.27 50.53
N GLN A 474 4.66 80.93 49.88
CA GLN A 474 4.56 82.37 49.55
C GLN A 474 5.19 82.98 48.29
N LEU A 475 4.31 83.71 47.57
CA LEU A 475 4.53 84.87 46.68
C LEU A 475 5.32 84.62 45.37
N GLY A 476 4.81 84.98 44.17
CA GLY A 476 3.49 85.54 43.84
C GLY A 476 3.39 85.96 42.35
N GLU A 477 2.20 86.40 41.97
CA GLU A 477 1.88 87.29 40.83
C GLU A 477 1.94 86.78 39.35
N ARG A 478 0.81 87.04 38.65
CA ARG A 478 0.60 87.20 37.19
C ARG A 478 0.39 86.01 36.25
N ASP A 479 -0.85 85.52 36.36
CA ASP A 479 -1.89 85.55 35.32
C ASP A 479 -2.02 84.45 34.24
N PRO A 480 -3.27 84.12 33.83
CA PRO A 480 -3.61 82.84 33.21
C PRO A 480 -4.36 83.03 31.86
N PRO A 481 -5.34 82.17 31.46
CA PRO A 481 -5.18 81.18 30.40
C PRO A 481 -5.96 81.55 29.12
N PRO A 482 -6.15 80.59 28.19
CA PRO A 482 -7.50 80.01 28.14
C PRO A 482 -7.54 78.47 28.00
N PRO A 483 -8.70 77.84 28.24
CA PRO A 483 -8.83 76.39 28.40
C PRO A 483 -9.55 75.70 27.23
N TYR A 484 -9.47 74.37 27.16
CA TYR A 484 -10.61 73.42 27.17
C TYR A 484 -10.21 72.03 26.64
N ALA A 485 -10.63 71.01 27.41
CA ALA A 485 -10.80 69.62 26.97
C ALA A 485 -12.13 69.50 26.17
N PRO A 486 -12.70 68.32 25.82
CA PRO A 486 -12.52 66.98 26.39
C PRO A 486 -11.36 66.16 25.79
#